data_AF-A0A3L8D0K0-F1
#
_entry.id   AF-A0A3L8D0K0-F1
#
_cell.length_a   1.000
_cell.length_b   1.000
_cell.length_c   1.000
_cell.angle_alpha   90.00
_cell.angle_beta   90.00
_cell.angle_gamma   90.00
#
_symmetry.space_group_name_H-M   'P 1'
#
loop_
_entity.id
_entity.type
_entity.pdbx_description
1 polymer ?
#
loop_
_entity_poly.entity_id
_entity_poly.type
_entity_poly.pdbx_seq_one_letter_code
_entity_poly.pdbx_strand_id
1 'polypeptide(L)'
;MAQKIIRVGDIEIANDKPMVLFGGMNVLESRDMAMQVCEEYVKVTEKLGIPYVFKASFDKANRSSVTSYRGPGLEEGMRIFQDIKQAFG
;
A
#
# COMPACT_ATOMS: atom_id res chain seq x y z
N MET A 1 -3.64 17.32 25.06
CA MET A 1 -4.31 17.93 23.89
C MET A 1 -5.09 16.84 23.17
N ALA A 2 -6.29 17.13 22.66
CA ALA A 2 -7.04 16.17 21.86
C ALA A 2 -6.31 15.89 20.54
N GLN A 3 -6.22 14.61 20.14
CA GLN A 3 -5.57 14.22 18.90
C GLN A 3 -6.50 14.45 17.71
N LYS A 4 -5.93 14.83 16.57
CA LYS A 4 -6.67 14.90 15.32
C LYS A 4 -6.90 13.49 14.79
N ILE A 5 -8.12 13.21 14.33
CA ILE A 5 -8.49 11.94 13.70
C ILE A 5 -8.62 12.15 12.20
N ILE A 6 -7.88 11.37 11.41
CA ILE A 6 -8.03 11.31 9.95
C ILE A 6 -8.67 9.97 9.59
N ARG A 7 -9.68 10.00 8.71
CA ARG A 7 -10.38 8.80 8.26
C ARG A 7 -9.93 8.38 6.86
N VAL A 8 -9.63 7.10 6.69
CA VAL A 8 -9.38 6.46 5.40
C VAL A 8 -10.36 5.31 5.27
N GLY A 9 -11.47 5.54 4.55
CA GLY A 9 -12.64 4.66 4.63
C GLY A 9 -13.12 4.56 6.07
N ASP A 10 -13.21 3.34 6.59
CA ASP A 10 -13.63 3.05 7.96
C ASP A 10 -12.48 3.06 8.99
N ILE A 11 -11.22 3.26 8.54
CA ILE A 11 -10.05 3.28 9.43
C ILE A 11 -9.88 4.68 10.03
N GLU A 12 -9.86 4.77 11.37
CA GLU A 12 -9.51 5.98 12.12
C GLU A 12 -8.01 6.01 12.44
N ILE A 13 -7.30 7.03 11.97
CA ILE A 13 -5.86 7.22 12.21
C ILE A 13 -5.69 8.41 13.17
N ALA A 14 -5.13 8.15 14.35
CA ALA A 14 -4.76 9.16 15.33
C ALA A 14 -3.65 8.65 16.27
N ASN A 15 -2.96 9.56 16.96
CA ASN A 15 -1.85 9.21 17.87
C ASN A 15 -2.30 8.49 19.15
N ASP A 16 -3.60 8.49 19.46
CA ASP A 16 -4.23 7.87 20.62
C ASP A 16 -5.18 6.71 20.26
N LYS A 17 -5.11 6.23 19.01
CA LYS A 17 -5.86 5.07 18.50
C LYS A 17 -4.91 3.87 18.30
N PRO A 18 -5.44 2.63 18.11
CA PRO A 18 -4.61 1.51 17.69
C PRO A 18 -3.75 1.85 16.47
N MET A 19 -2.51 1.37 16.45
CA MET A 19 -1.60 1.63 15.34
C MET A 19 -2.17 1.08 14.02
N VAL A 20 -2.22 1.93 12.99
CA VAL A 20 -2.57 1.54 11.63
C VAL A 20 -1.29 1.20 10.87
N LEU A 21 -1.25 0.03 10.22
CA LEU A 21 -0.11 -0.41 9.43
C LEU A 21 -0.22 0.12 8.00
N PHE A 22 0.69 1.01 7.62
CA PHE A 22 0.95 1.36 6.23
C PHE A 22 2.09 0.48 5.72
N GLY A 23 1.75 -0.67 5.15
CA GLY A 23 2.71 -1.73 4.79
C GLY A 23 2.56 -2.18 3.35
N GLY A 24 3.61 -2.73 2.76
CA GLY A 24 3.59 -3.22 1.38
C GLY A 24 5.00 -3.27 0.80
N MET A 25 5.13 -2.96 -0.48
CA MET A 25 6.40 -3.06 -1.21
C MET A 25 6.95 -1.70 -1.66
N ASN A 26 8.20 -1.71 -2.10
CA ASN A 26 8.88 -0.47 -2.47
C ASN A 26 8.33 0.11 -3.79
N VAL A 27 8.46 -0.63 -4.89
CA VAL A 27 7.96 -0.30 -6.24
C VAL A 27 7.08 -1.45 -6.72
N LEU A 28 6.10 -1.19 -7.56
CA LEU A 28 5.30 -2.24 -8.21
C LEU A 28 6.16 -2.98 -9.25
N GLU A 29 6.90 -4.01 -8.84
CA GLU A 29 7.81 -4.75 -9.72
C GLU A 29 7.06 -5.55 -10.80
N SER A 30 5.96 -6.19 -10.41
CA SER A 30 5.02 -6.86 -11.30
C SER A 30 3.64 -6.94 -10.63
N ARG A 31 2.62 -7.21 -11.43
CA ARG A 31 1.26 -7.45 -10.93
C ARG A 31 1.22 -8.61 -9.94
N ASP A 32 1.76 -9.77 -10.32
CA ASP A 32 1.67 -10.99 -9.51
C ASP A 32 2.42 -10.86 -8.19
N MET A 33 3.57 -10.19 -8.19
CA MET A 33 4.30 -9.92 -6.94
C MET A 33 3.50 -8.98 -6.03
N ALA A 34 2.90 -7.93 -6.58
CA ALA A 34 2.08 -7.01 -5.80
C ALA A 34 0.85 -7.71 -5.18
N MET A 35 0.23 -8.64 -5.92
CA MET A 35 -0.87 -9.48 -5.43
C MET A 35 -0.41 -10.39 -4.29
N GLN A 36 0.70 -11.12 -4.47
CA GLN A 36 1.24 -12.03 -3.44
C GLN A 36 1.62 -11.28 -2.16
N VAL A 37 2.25 -10.10 -2.30
CA VAL A 37 2.60 -9.26 -1.16
C VAL A 37 1.34 -8.78 -0.45
N CYS A 38 0.35 -8.26 -1.18
CA CYS A 38 -0.89 -7.77 -0.59
C CYS A 38 -1.65 -8.88 0.14
N GLU A 39 -1.75 -10.07 -0.46
CA GLU A 39 -2.42 -11.23 0.14
C GLU A 39 -1.83 -11.58 1.51
N GLU A 40 -0.50 -11.67 1.62
CA GLU A 40 0.14 -12.04 2.88
C GLU A 40 -0.02 -10.93 3.93
N TYR A 41 0.04 -9.65 3.55
CA TYR A 41 -0.24 -8.55 4.48
C TYR A 41 -1.69 -8.59 4.99
N VAL A 42 -2.67 -8.76 4.10
CA VAL A 42 -4.10 -8.84 4.47
C VAL A 42 -4.32 -9.99 5.43
N LYS A 43 -3.88 -11.20 5.07
CA LYS A 43 -4.01 -12.41 5.90
C LYS A 43 -3.42 -12.23 7.31
N VAL A 44 -2.23 -11.64 7.42
CA VAL A 44 -1.57 -11.44 8.73
C VAL A 44 -2.25 -10.34 9.53
N THR A 45 -2.61 -9.23 8.90
CA THR A 45 -3.24 -8.08 9.59
C THR A 45 -4.65 -8.41 10.05
N GLU A 46 -5.43 -9.16 9.27
CA GLU A 46 -6.74 -9.70 9.68
C GLU A 46 -6.61 -10.64 10.87
N LYS A 47 -5.66 -11.59 10.82
CA LYS A 47 -5.40 -12.53 11.91
C LYS A 47 -5.05 -11.81 13.23
N LEU A 48 -4.35 -10.69 13.15
CA LEU A 48 -3.90 -9.92 14.32
C LEU A 48 -4.83 -8.76 14.70
N GLY A 49 -5.86 -8.48 13.89
CA GLY A 49 -6.77 -7.36 14.10
C GLY A 49 -6.09 -5.98 13.94
N ILE A 50 -5.10 -5.86 13.07
CA ILE A 50 -4.37 -4.61 12.82
C ILE A 50 -4.99 -3.90 11.60
N PRO A 51 -5.46 -2.64 11.71
CA PRO A 51 -5.93 -1.89 10.56
C PRO A 51 -4.82 -1.68 9.53
N TYR A 52 -5.11 -1.86 8.25
CA TYR A 52 -4.09 -1.96 7.21
C TYR A 52 -4.39 -1.07 5.99
N VAL A 53 -3.32 -0.47 5.45
CA VAL A 53 -3.32 0.25 4.16
C VAL A 53 -2.15 -0.27 3.33
N PHE A 54 -2.44 -0.85 2.16
CA PHE A 54 -1.42 -1.30 1.21
C PHE A 54 -0.66 -0.12 0.62
N LYS A 55 0.67 -0.20 0.62
CA LYS A 55 1.57 0.81 0.05
C LYS A 55 2.47 0.21 -1.03
N ALA A 56 2.52 0.86 -2.18
CA ALA A 56 3.55 0.66 -3.20
C ALA A 56 3.80 1.97 -3.97
N SER A 57 4.90 2.04 -4.74
CA SER A 57 5.16 3.16 -5.64
C SER A 57 5.06 2.70 -7.10
N PHE A 58 4.39 3.47 -7.95
CA PHE A 58 4.33 3.21 -9.40
C PHE A 58 5.52 3.81 -10.17
N ASP A 59 6.19 4.81 -9.58
CA ASP A 59 7.37 5.46 -10.13
C ASP A 59 8.41 5.76 -9.03
N LYS A 60 9.68 5.71 -9.41
CA LYS A 60 10.83 6.11 -8.60
C LYS A 60 11.52 7.28 -9.28
N ALA A 61 11.01 8.49 -9.02
CA ALA A 61 11.47 9.70 -9.67
C ALA A 61 12.89 10.16 -9.30
N ASN A 62 13.50 9.55 -8.29
CA ASN A 62 14.75 9.98 -7.66
C ASN A 62 15.85 8.91 -7.71
N ARG A 63 15.90 8.11 -8.78
CA ARG A 63 17.05 7.23 -9.04
C ARG A 63 18.27 8.05 -9.44
N SER A 64 19.46 7.58 -9.07
CA SER A 64 20.72 8.28 -9.38
C SER A 64 21.11 8.24 -10.87
N SER A 65 20.53 7.34 -11.65
CA SER A 65 20.71 7.26 -13.11
C SER A 65 19.36 7.29 -13.82
N VAL A 66 19.28 8.06 -14.91
CA VAL A 66 18.09 8.20 -15.76
C VAL A 66 17.69 6.88 -16.43
N THR A 67 18.65 5.99 -16.69
CA THR A 67 18.40 4.69 -17.35
C THR A 67 17.97 3.60 -16.37
N SER A 68 17.94 3.89 -15.06
CA SER A 68 17.50 2.91 -14.06
C SER A 68 16.02 2.60 -14.21
N TYR A 69 15.63 1.34 -13.97
CA TYR A 69 14.21 0.98 -13.84
C TYR A 69 13.53 1.85 -12.78
N ARG A 70 12.33 2.37 -13.08
CA ARG A 70 11.60 3.26 -12.16
C ARG A 70 10.27 2.72 -11.69
N GLY A 71 9.82 1.58 -12.22
CA GLY A 71 8.46 1.09 -11.99
C GLY A 71 7.65 1.09 -13.29
N PRO A 72 6.37 0.67 -13.20
CA PRO A 72 5.48 0.52 -14.34
C PRO A 72 4.91 1.85 -14.85
N GLY A 73 5.08 2.95 -14.10
CA GLY A 73 4.49 4.25 -14.44
C GLY A 73 3.04 4.37 -14.00
N LEU A 74 2.45 5.54 -14.24
CA LEU A 74 1.15 5.91 -13.68
C LEU A 74 0.01 4.99 -14.17
N GLU A 75 -0.15 4.83 -15.48
CA GLU A 75 -1.28 4.10 -16.06
C GLU A 75 -1.31 2.64 -15.60
N GLU A 76 -0.19 1.93 -15.78
CA GLU A 76 -0.10 0.52 -15.41
C GLU A 76 -0.08 0.33 -13.89
N GLY A 77 0.55 1.25 -13.15
CA GLY A 77 0.48 1.25 -11.69
C GLY A 77 -0.95 1.38 -11.16
N MET A 78 -1.78 2.24 -11.78
CA MET A 78 -3.19 2.38 -11.41
C MET A 78 -4.00 1.12 -11.72
N ARG A 79 -3.72 0.43 -12.84
CA ARG A 79 -4.35 -0.87 -13.14
C ARG A 79 -4.03 -1.91 -12.08
N ILE A 80 -2.75 -2.02 -11.68
CA ILE A 80 -2.34 -2.95 -10.62
C ILE A 80 -3.04 -2.61 -9.29
N PHE A 81 -3.13 -1.32 -8.92
CA PHE A 81 -3.87 -0.94 -7.70
C PHE A 81 -5.37 -1.24 -7.79
N GLN A 82 -5.98 -1.10 -8.96
CA GLN A 82 -7.38 -1.47 -9.18
C GLN A 82 -7.58 -2.98 -8.96
N ASP A 83 -6.70 -3.81 -9.51
CA ASP A 83 -6.75 -5.27 -9.35
C ASP A 83 -6.58 -5.69 -7.88
N ILE A 84 -5.63 -5.08 -7.16
CA ILE A 84 -5.44 -5.30 -5.72
C ILE A 84 -6.73 -4.95 -4.96
N LYS A 85 -7.32 -3.79 -5.26
CA LYS A 85 -8.55 -3.34 -4.60
C LYS A 85 -9.73 -4.26 -4.90
N GLN A 86 -9.85 -4.78 -6.11
CA GLN A 86 -10.92 -5.73 -6.46
C GLN A 86 -10.77 -7.08 -5.75
N ALA A 87 -9.54 -7.51 -5.49
CA ALA A 87 -9.28 -8.81 -4.88
C ALA A 87 -9.35 -8.79 -3.35
N PHE A 88 -8.96 -7.70 -2.69
CA PHE A 88 -8.78 -7.65 -1.24
C PHE A 88 -9.47 -6.46 -0.54
N GLY A 89 -10.10 -5.56 -1.29
CA GLY A 89 -10.65 -4.29 -0.77
C GLY A 89 -12.16 -4.21 -0.75
#